data_AF-A0A819U994-F1
#
_entry.id   AF-A0A819U994-F1
#
_cell.length_a   1.000
_cell.length_b   1.000
_cell.length_c   1.000
_cell.angle_alpha   90.00
_cell.angle_beta   90.00
_cell.angle_gamma   90.00
#
_symmetry.space_group_name_H-M   'P 1'
#
loop_
_entity.id
_entity.type
_entity.pdbx_description
1 polymer ?
#
loop_
_entity_poly.entity_id
_entity_poly.type
_entity_poly.pdbx_seq_one_letter_code
_entity_poly.pdbx_strand_id
1 'polypeptide(L)'
;MNPKAKILVLERGSIYLSEHRQHYSTPLPTPGDLELRPWSISPETLENEYVQKVCGQIPFLGGRSTHWSGWSPTPSTKELAGWPEDLKVPLQNTYFGLAQKFLGVIEANEINAFENGNYLYRTFQSGLKSCLDSADTIESVDDIRHAPLAVGNDR
;
A
#
# COMPACT_ATOMS: atom_id res chain seq x y z
N MET A 1 16.63 -13.18 17.09
CA MET A 1 17.34 -12.00 16.56
C MET A 1 18.65 -11.81 17.33
N ASN A 2 19.74 -11.42 16.65
CA ASN A 2 21.01 -11.10 17.32
C ASN A 2 21.05 -9.59 17.63
N PRO A 3 20.93 -9.17 18.91
CA PRO A 3 20.93 -7.75 19.27
C PRO A 3 22.29 -7.07 19.04
N LYS A 4 23.36 -7.84 18.78
CA LYS A 4 24.69 -7.32 18.46
C LYS A 4 24.95 -7.20 16.96
N ALA A 5 23.97 -7.54 16.12
CA ALA A 5 24.10 -7.37 14.68
C ALA A 5 24.29 -5.90 14.33
N LYS A 6 25.30 -5.59 13.52
CA LYS A 6 25.49 -4.26 12.92
C LYS A 6 24.88 -4.29 11.53
N ILE A 7 23.89 -3.43 11.29
CA ILE A 7 23.16 -3.35 10.02
C ILE A 7 23.62 -2.07 9.31
N LEU A 8 24.15 -2.22 8.09
CA LEU A 8 24.43 -1.12 7.19
C LEU A 8 23.32 -1.05 6.15
N VAL A 9 22.67 0.11 6.04
CA VAL A 9 21.68 0.41 5.00
C VAL A 9 22.32 1.37 4.00
N LEU A 10 22.38 0.96 2.74
CA LEU A 10 22.84 1.81 1.65
C LEU A 10 21.62 2.35 0.91
N GLU A 11 21.44 3.67 0.97
CA GLU A 11 20.38 4.40 0.26
C GLU A 11 21.05 5.37 -0.72
N ARG A 12 20.47 5.53 -1.91
CA ARG A 12 21.02 6.38 -2.96
C ARG A 12 20.93 7.86 -2.59
N GLY A 13 19.83 8.30 -1.98
CA GLY A 13 19.67 9.70 -1.60
C GLY A 13 19.54 9.94 -0.11
N SER A 14 19.07 11.15 0.23
CA SER A 14 19.03 11.62 1.60
C SER A 14 17.78 11.17 2.34
N ILE A 15 17.75 11.48 3.63
CA ILE A 15 16.49 11.58 4.37
C ILE A 15 15.77 12.83 3.85
N TYR A 16 14.56 12.67 3.34
CA TYR A 16 13.74 13.77 2.82
C TYR A 16 12.55 14.07 3.74
N LEU A 17 11.77 13.04 4.06
CA LEU A 17 10.70 13.10 5.06
C LEU A 17 11.07 12.23 6.25
N SER A 18 10.73 12.69 7.45
CA SER A 18 10.86 11.87 8.67
C SER A 18 9.73 10.85 8.81
N GLU A 19 8.62 11.08 8.11
CA GLU A 19 7.40 10.28 8.17
C GLU A 19 6.65 10.27 6.83
N HIS A 20 5.47 9.67 6.81
CA HIS A 20 4.65 9.60 5.61
C HIS A 20 4.17 11.00 5.16
N ARG A 21 4.13 11.26 3.85
CA ARG A 21 3.70 12.55 3.29
C ARG A 21 2.34 13.02 3.83
N GLN A 22 1.39 12.10 4.06
CA GLN A 22 0.04 12.44 4.53
C GLN A 22 -0.01 13.03 5.95
N HIS A 23 1.07 12.94 6.73
CA HIS A 23 1.12 13.52 8.07
C HIS A 23 1.47 15.02 8.08
N TYR A 24 1.91 15.57 6.95
CA TYR A 24 2.26 16.98 6.85
C TYR A 24 1.03 17.82 6.45
N SER A 25 0.81 18.93 7.13
CA SER A 25 -0.27 19.88 6.83
C SER A 25 0.02 20.75 5.60
N THR A 26 1.30 20.88 5.23
CA THR A 26 1.74 21.61 4.04
C THR A 26 1.78 20.70 2.80
N PRO A 27 1.35 21.18 1.63
CA PRO A 27 1.50 20.43 0.39
C PRO A 27 2.97 20.08 0.11
N LEU A 28 3.23 18.79 -0.13
CA LEU A 28 4.54 18.27 -0.53
C LEU A 28 4.53 17.84 -2.02
N PRO A 29 5.70 17.68 -2.67
CA PRO A 29 5.79 17.16 -4.04
C PRO A 29 5.13 15.78 -4.19
N THR A 30 4.50 15.54 -5.34
CA THR A 30 3.91 14.24 -5.70
C THR A 30 4.99 13.20 -6.02
N PRO A 31 4.68 11.89 -5.94
CA PRO A 31 5.61 10.86 -6.39
C PRO A 31 6.24 11.17 -7.76
N GLY A 32 5.44 11.66 -8.71
CA GLY A 32 5.89 12.00 -10.06
C GLY A 32 6.93 13.13 -10.10
N ASP A 33 6.86 14.09 -9.17
CA ASP A 33 7.81 15.20 -9.06
C ASP A 33 9.18 14.75 -8.53
N LEU A 34 9.22 13.62 -7.82
CA LEU A 34 10.41 13.08 -7.14
C LEU A 34 11.01 11.86 -7.86
N GLU A 35 10.28 11.29 -8.81
CA GLU A 35 10.67 10.05 -9.48
C GLU A 35 11.90 10.23 -10.38
N LEU A 36 12.92 9.43 -10.13
CA LEU A 36 14.05 9.25 -11.05
C LEU A 36 13.93 7.91 -11.79
N ARG A 37 14.31 7.92 -13.07
CA ARG A 37 14.43 6.74 -13.92
C ARG A 37 15.90 6.55 -14.31
N PRO A 38 16.73 5.93 -13.45
CA PRO A 38 18.14 5.70 -13.76
C PRO A 38 18.39 4.59 -14.79
N TRP A 39 17.34 4.13 -15.47
CA TRP A 39 17.37 3.14 -16.53
C TRP A 39 16.69 3.71 -17.77
N SER A 40 17.08 3.19 -18.93
CA SER A 40 16.36 3.37 -20.19
C SER A 40 15.50 2.13 -20.47
N ILE A 41 14.37 2.32 -21.12
CA ILE A 41 13.48 1.23 -21.54
C ILE A 41 13.65 1.08 -23.05
N SER A 42 13.83 -0.16 -23.53
CA SER A 42 13.97 -0.41 -24.97
C SER A 42 12.63 -0.16 -25.69
N PRO A 43 12.64 0.20 -26.99
CA PRO A 43 11.42 0.33 -27.78
C PRO A 43 10.54 -0.92 -27.71
N GLU A 44 11.13 -2.11 -27.82
CA GLU A 44 10.43 -3.40 -27.79
C GLU A 44 9.71 -3.62 -26.45
N THR A 45 10.28 -3.12 -25.35
CA THR A 45 9.66 -3.21 -24.03
C THR A 45 8.51 -2.21 -23.90
N LEU A 46 8.62 -1.02 -24.49
CA LEU A 46 7.54 -0.02 -24.47
C LEU A 46 6.34 -0.42 -25.35
N GLU A 47 6.60 -1.16 -26.42
CA GLU A 47 5.57 -1.70 -27.32
C GLU A 47 4.81 -2.90 -26.72
N ASN A 48 5.30 -3.47 -25.62
CA ASN A 48 4.64 -4.55 -24.90
C ASN A 48 3.37 -4.03 -24.20
N GLU A 49 2.22 -4.66 -24.45
CA GLU A 49 0.92 -4.29 -23.88
C GLU A 49 0.89 -4.30 -22.34
N TYR A 50 1.75 -5.09 -21.70
CA TYR A 50 1.84 -5.23 -20.24
C TYR A 50 2.81 -4.23 -19.58
N VAL A 51 3.67 -3.55 -20.35
CA VAL A 51 4.78 -2.71 -19.81
C VAL A 51 4.69 -1.25 -20.29
N GLN A 52 3.47 -0.77 -20.56
CA GLN A 52 3.26 0.59 -21.07
C GLN A 52 3.63 1.71 -20.08
N LYS A 53 3.68 1.41 -18.77
CA LYS A 53 4.00 2.39 -17.72
C LYS A 53 4.86 1.78 -16.63
N VAL A 54 6.12 2.20 -16.56
CA VAL A 54 7.03 1.86 -15.47
C VAL A 54 7.25 3.09 -14.59
N CYS A 55 6.85 2.99 -13.32
CA CYS A 55 7.08 4.03 -12.33
C CYS A 55 8.57 4.17 -12.01
N GLY A 56 9.04 5.40 -11.78
CA GLY A 56 10.40 5.65 -11.34
C GLY A 56 10.65 5.25 -9.87
N GLN A 57 11.91 5.34 -9.46
CA GLN A 57 12.32 5.26 -8.06
C GLN A 57 12.18 6.63 -7.39
N ILE A 58 11.78 6.66 -6.12
CA ILE A 58 11.92 7.84 -5.26
C ILE A 58 13.24 7.65 -4.49
N PRO A 59 14.30 8.41 -4.80
CA PRO A 59 15.66 8.17 -4.29
C PRO A 59 15.86 8.79 -2.91
N PHE A 60 15.01 8.48 -1.95
CA PHE A 60 15.12 8.95 -0.57
C PHE A 60 14.92 7.78 0.38
N LEU A 61 15.43 7.88 1.61
CA LEU A 61 15.23 6.83 2.60
C LEU A 61 13.73 6.55 2.78
N GLY A 62 13.34 5.28 2.63
CA GLY A 62 11.93 4.82 2.63
C GLY A 62 11.30 4.74 1.24
N GLY A 63 11.90 5.35 0.21
CA GLY A 63 11.48 5.23 -1.17
C GLY A 63 10.00 5.56 -1.39
N ARG A 64 9.31 4.74 -2.20
CA ARG A 64 7.90 4.97 -2.56
C ARG A 64 6.93 4.86 -1.39
N SER A 65 7.28 4.13 -0.33
CA SER A 65 6.38 3.97 0.82
C SER A 65 6.22 5.26 1.64
N THR A 66 7.02 6.30 1.38
CA THR A 66 6.85 7.61 2.00
C THR A 66 5.76 8.46 1.32
N HIS A 67 5.26 8.04 0.15
CA HIS A 67 4.29 8.80 -0.66
C HIS A 67 3.12 7.95 -1.21
N TRP A 68 2.94 6.71 -0.74
CA TRP A 68 1.82 5.85 -1.13
C TRP A 68 0.48 6.32 -0.51
N SER A 69 -0.63 5.67 -0.86
CA SER A 69 -1.97 6.05 -0.36
C SER A 69 -2.34 5.41 0.99
N GLY A 70 -1.46 4.58 1.56
CA GLY A 70 -1.77 3.74 2.71
C GLY A 70 -2.61 2.49 2.39
N TRP A 71 -2.95 2.26 1.11
CA TRP A 71 -3.67 1.05 0.67
C TRP A 71 -2.87 -0.23 0.95
N SER A 72 -3.39 -1.12 1.80
CA SER A 72 -2.66 -2.29 2.29
C SER A 72 -3.47 -3.60 2.20
N PRO A 73 -3.80 -4.06 0.98
CA PRO A 73 -4.49 -5.33 0.80
C PRO A 73 -3.56 -6.50 1.12
N THR A 74 -4.15 -7.63 1.49
CA THR A 74 -3.44 -8.91 1.63
C THR A 74 -3.78 -9.80 0.44
N PRO A 75 -2.77 -10.36 -0.25
CA PRO A 75 -3.00 -11.28 -1.37
C PRO A 75 -3.79 -12.51 -0.94
N SER A 76 -4.74 -12.90 -1.78
CA SER A 76 -5.49 -14.15 -1.68
C SER A 76 -4.63 -15.37 -2.04
N THR A 77 -5.10 -16.56 -1.69
CA THR A 77 -4.45 -17.82 -2.10
C THR A 77 -4.37 -17.97 -3.62
N LYS A 78 -5.35 -17.42 -4.35
CA LYS A 78 -5.39 -17.42 -5.82
C LYS A 78 -4.29 -16.52 -6.40
N GLU A 79 -4.08 -15.34 -5.82
CA GLU A 79 -3.02 -14.42 -6.26
C GLU A 79 -1.61 -14.93 -5.93
N LEU A 80 -1.48 -15.78 -4.91
CA LEU A 80 -0.24 -16.48 -4.57
C LEU A 80 -0.09 -17.83 -5.28
N ALA A 81 -0.93 -18.13 -6.27
CA ALA A 81 -0.80 -19.36 -7.06
C ALA A 81 0.57 -19.39 -7.76
N GLY A 82 1.26 -20.53 -7.67
CA GLY A 82 2.60 -20.72 -8.24
C GLY A 82 3.76 -20.30 -7.34
N TRP A 83 3.50 -19.67 -6.18
CA TRP A 83 4.54 -19.42 -5.18
C TRP A 83 4.91 -20.72 -4.44
N PRO A 84 6.17 -20.90 -4.02
CA PRO A 84 6.57 -22.05 -3.19
C PRO A 84 5.75 -22.16 -1.89
N GLU A 85 5.32 -23.37 -1.54
CA GLU A 85 4.47 -23.60 -0.36
C GLU A 85 5.15 -23.21 0.96
N ASP A 86 6.45 -23.46 1.06
CA ASP A 86 7.30 -23.10 2.20
C ASP A 86 7.42 -21.58 2.39
N LEU A 87 7.13 -20.79 1.36
CA LEU A 87 7.00 -19.33 1.43
C LEU A 87 5.54 -18.90 1.66
N LYS A 88 4.59 -19.49 0.93
CA LYS A 88 3.17 -19.10 0.97
C LYS A 88 2.52 -19.33 2.33
N VAL A 89 2.72 -20.52 2.91
CA VAL A 89 2.13 -20.91 4.20
C VAL A 89 2.51 -19.94 5.33
N PRO A 90 3.79 -19.60 5.58
CA PRO A 90 4.14 -18.65 6.63
C PRO A 90 3.73 -17.20 6.31
N LEU A 91 3.70 -16.80 5.03
CA LEU A 91 3.16 -15.49 4.65
C LEU A 91 1.70 -15.34 5.07
N GLN A 92 0.86 -16.31 4.69
CA GLN A 92 -0.58 -16.31 4.97
C GLN A 92 -0.89 -16.47 6.46
N ASN A 93 -0.20 -17.39 7.14
CA ASN A 93 -0.53 -17.72 8.53
C ASN A 93 0.11 -16.79 9.57
N THR A 94 1.11 -15.99 9.18
CA THR A 94 1.88 -15.23 10.18
C THR A 94 2.30 -13.86 9.68
N TYR A 95 3.07 -13.77 8.59
CA TYR A 95 3.77 -12.52 8.27
C TYR A 95 2.85 -11.39 7.81
N PHE A 96 1.76 -11.68 7.09
CA PHE A 96 0.81 -10.63 6.74
C PHE A 96 0.12 -10.03 7.97
N GLY A 97 -0.29 -10.86 8.94
CA GLY A 97 -0.87 -10.37 10.20
C GLY A 97 0.13 -9.54 11.03
N LEU A 98 1.40 -9.95 11.07
CA LEU A 98 2.46 -9.17 11.72
C LEU A 98 2.69 -7.83 11.02
N ALA A 99 2.72 -7.80 9.69
CA ALA A 99 2.90 -6.58 8.90
C ALA A 99 1.72 -5.62 9.07
N GLN A 100 0.48 -6.12 9.01
CA GLN A 100 -0.73 -5.32 9.26
C GLN A 100 -0.69 -4.67 10.65
N LYS A 101 -0.35 -5.45 11.68
CA LYS A 101 -0.20 -4.93 13.04
C LYS A 101 0.92 -3.89 13.15
N PHE A 102 2.05 -4.12 12.49
CA PHE A 102 3.17 -3.18 12.48
C PHE A 102 2.82 -1.86 11.81
N LEU A 103 2.06 -1.91 10.71
CA LEU A 103 1.64 -0.73 9.94
C LEU A 103 0.38 -0.05 10.50
N GLY A 104 -0.30 -0.65 11.47
CA GLY A 104 -1.58 -0.14 11.97
C GLY A 104 -2.69 -0.22 10.92
N VAL A 105 -2.78 -1.34 10.20
CA VAL A 105 -3.82 -1.53 9.17
C VAL A 105 -5.17 -1.77 9.83
N ILE A 106 -6.15 -0.95 9.47
CA ILE A 106 -7.57 -1.13 9.85
C ILE A 106 -8.44 -1.01 8.61
N GLU A 107 -9.66 -1.55 8.71
CA GLU A 107 -10.66 -1.35 7.66
C GLU A 107 -11.12 0.11 7.66
N ALA A 108 -11.31 0.70 6.48
CA ALA A 108 -11.59 2.12 6.35
C ALA A 108 -12.86 2.55 7.10
N ASN A 109 -13.86 1.67 7.23
CA ASN A 109 -15.08 1.93 8.01
C ASN A 109 -14.86 2.04 9.53
N GLU A 110 -13.69 1.61 10.01
CA GLU A 110 -13.28 1.66 11.41
C GLU A 110 -12.45 2.91 11.73
N ILE A 111 -12.03 3.67 10.72
CA ILE A 111 -11.30 4.93 10.89
C ILE A 111 -12.18 5.93 11.65
N ASN A 112 -11.67 6.41 12.78
CA ASN A 112 -12.36 7.36 13.65
C ASN A 112 -12.21 8.82 13.16
N ALA A 113 -12.68 9.11 11.94
CA ALA A 113 -12.77 10.47 11.43
C ALA A 113 -14.22 10.96 11.54
N PHE A 114 -14.48 11.83 12.51
CA PHE A 114 -15.80 12.37 12.81
C PHE A 114 -15.85 13.86 12.50
N GLU A 115 -16.72 14.25 11.57
CA GLU A 115 -16.93 15.63 11.17
C GLU A 115 -18.42 15.89 10.94
N ASN A 116 -18.93 17.05 11.38
CA ASN A 116 -20.32 17.47 11.18
C ASN A 116 -21.38 16.41 11.57
N GLY A 117 -21.14 15.69 12.68
CA GLY A 117 -22.08 14.68 13.18
C GLY A 117 -21.96 13.31 12.53
N ASN A 118 -20.99 13.08 11.63
CA ASN A 118 -20.89 11.86 10.83
C ASN A 118 -19.49 11.24 10.88
N TYR A 119 -19.44 9.90 10.87
CA TYR A 119 -18.21 9.15 10.64
C TYR A 119 -17.93 9.10 9.14
N LEU A 120 -17.01 9.94 8.67
CA LEU A 120 -16.78 10.21 7.25
C LEU A 120 -16.51 8.93 6.45
N TYR A 121 -15.50 8.15 6.86
CA TYR A 121 -15.12 6.93 6.17
C TYR A 121 -16.16 5.83 6.31
N ARG A 122 -16.75 5.67 7.50
CA ARG A 122 -17.76 4.63 7.76
C ARG A 122 -18.98 4.79 6.87
N THR A 123 -19.58 5.97 6.85
CA THR A 123 -20.80 6.22 6.06
C THR A 123 -20.54 5.97 4.57
N PHE A 124 -19.42 6.47 4.06
CA PHE A 124 -19.05 6.30 2.65
C PHE A 124 -18.74 4.84 2.30
N GLN A 125 -17.86 4.19 3.05
CA GLN A 125 -17.40 2.82 2.77
C GLN A 125 -18.54 1.80 2.89
N SER A 126 -19.36 1.90 3.94
CA SER A 126 -20.50 0.99 4.13
C SER A 126 -21.59 1.24 3.09
N GLY A 127 -21.85 2.50 2.70
CA GLY A 127 -22.78 2.81 1.61
C GLY A 127 -22.32 2.23 0.27
N LEU A 128 -21.04 2.40 -0.08
CA LEU A 128 -20.45 1.83 -1.29
C LEU A 128 -20.56 0.30 -1.29
N LYS A 129 -20.22 -0.33 -0.15
CA LYS A 129 -20.34 -1.78 0.01
C LYS A 129 -21.78 -2.26 -0.19
N SER A 130 -22.76 -1.61 0.43
CA SER A 130 -24.17 -1.98 0.28
C SER A 130 -24.66 -1.88 -1.17
N CYS A 131 -24.21 -0.87 -1.93
CA CYS A 131 -24.52 -0.76 -3.35
C CYS A 131 -23.91 -1.91 -4.16
N LEU A 132 -22.67 -2.29 -3.87
CA LEU A 132 -21.98 -3.40 -4.56
C LEU A 132 -22.56 -4.77 -4.19
N ASP A 133 -22.91 -4.98 -2.92
CA ASP A 133 -23.54 -6.22 -2.45
C ASP A 133 -24.95 -6.43 -3.06
N SER A 134 -25.63 -5.34 -3.43
CA SER A 134 -26.95 -5.37 -4.04
C SER A 134 -26.92 -5.42 -5.57
N ALA A 135 -25.73 -5.28 -6.18
CA ALA A 135 -25.56 -5.37 -7.62
C ALA A 135 -25.53 -6.82 -8.08
N ASP A 136 -25.98 -7.08 -9.31
CA ASP A 136 -25.74 -8.37 -9.96
C ASP A 136 -24.24 -8.68 -10.00
N THR A 137 -23.88 -9.96 -9.95
CA THR A 137 -22.49 -10.42 -9.92
C THR A 137 -21.70 -9.79 -11.07
N ILE A 138 -20.73 -8.95 -10.73
CA ILE A 138 -19.80 -8.37 -11.70
C ILE A 138 -18.69 -9.41 -11.90
N GLU A 139 -18.61 -10.01 -13.09
CA GLU A 139 -17.70 -11.13 -13.39
C GLU A 139 -16.22 -10.83 -13.07
N SER A 140 -15.81 -9.56 -13.15
CA SER A 140 -14.43 -9.11 -12.88
C SER A 140 -14.14 -8.78 -11.40
N VAL A 141 -15.12 -8.87 -10.50
CA VAL A 141 -14.92 -8.55 -9.07
C VAL A 141 -14.65 -9.83 -8.29
N ASP A 142 -13.43 -9.98 -7.78
CA ASP A 142 -13.04 -11.13 -6.96
C ASP A 142 -13.46 -11.00 -5.49
N ASP A 143 -13.58 -9.77 -4.95
CA ASP A 143 -13.90 -9.52 -3.53
C ASP A 143 -14.55 -8.13 -3.32
N ILE A 144 -15.47 -8.05 -2.36
CA ILE A 144 -16.12 -6.81 -1.92
C ILE A 144 -15.97 -6.69 -0.40
N ARG A 145 -15.09 -5.78 0.01
CA ARG A 145 -14.84 -5.46 1.42
C ARG A 145 -14.57 -3.98 1.60
N HIS A 146 -14.59 -3.54 2.85
CA HIS A 146 -14.05 -2.24 3.20
C HIS A 146 -12.56 -2.18 2.85
N ALA A 147 -12.05 -0.97 2.68
CA ALA A 147 -10.68 -0.80 2.26
C ALA A 147 -9.70 -0.95 3.46
N PRO A 148 -8.79 -1.95 3.51
CA PRO A 148 -7.68 -1.95 4.47
C PRO A 148 -6.69 -0.80 4.22
N LEU A 149 -6.57 0.09 5.21
CA LEU A 149 -5.68 1.25 5.17
C LEU A 149 -4.70 1.23 6.33
N ALA A 150 -3.42 1.43 6.03
CA ALA A 150 -2.40 1.71 7.02
C ALA A 150 -2.58 3.15 7.51
N VAL A 151 -3.04 3.31 8.75
CA VAL A 151 -3.28 4.62 9.37
C VAL A 151 -2.18 5.02 10.35
N GLY A 152 -1.11 4.23 10.43
CA GLY A 152 -0.06 4.42 11.42
C GLY A 152 -0.47 3.88 12.79
N ASN A 153 0.52 3.71 13.67
CA ASN A 153 0.31 3.31 15.06
C ASN A 153 0.37 4.57 15.94
N ASP A 154 -0.65 5.42 15.87
CA ASP A 154 -0.86 6.43 16.90
C ASP A 154 -1.38 5.71 18.16
N ARG A 155 -0.44 5.30 19.02
CA ARG A 155 -0.70 4.85 20.40
C ARG A 155 0.15 5.65 21.37
#